data_AF-A0A0X8JSP3-F1
#
_entry.id   AF-A0A0X8JSP3-F1
#
_cell.length_a   1.000
_cell.length_b   1.000
_cell.length_c   1.000
_cell.angle_alpha   90.00
_cell.angle_beta   90.00
_cell.angle_gamma   90.00
#
_symmetry.space_group_name_H-M   'P 1'
#
loop_
_entity.id
_entity.type
_entity.pdbx_description
1 polymer ?
#
loop_
_entity_poly.entity_id
_entity_poly.type
_entity_poly.pdbx_seq_one_letter_code
_entity_poly.pdbx_strand_id
1 'polypeptide(L)'
;MNSSDTYRKKIQRVLRYIEQHPDEITDLDTLARVAHFSPFHFHRIFTGLVGESVAAYVRRLTLQRAASRLSYSRERITDIAFEAGYESLEAFTRAFRAAFGVSPSRYRKEGGSLTFSVRKEIAPYPFYHTNPEVSPMEVQIKTVEPVLVAALRHVGPYEACGPAWERLHEILHPAGLWTKDAVAYGISYDDPDTTPAGKCRMDVCLTLPGGIDTNTPELVRLSQTTELFTQYVGGGEHACVLVKGPYTLLHPAYRSLFGEWFPQSGREPGDGMGFEAYYNDPGSTPPEELLTEIFIPLKPRTTAG
;
A
#
# COMPACT_ATOMS: atom_id res chain seq x y z
N MET A 1 24.37 -12.71 10.61
CA MET A 1 23.14 -12.53 11.41
C MET A 1 22.04 -12.23 10.41
N ASN A 2 21.11 -13.16 10.15
CA ASN A 2 20.17 -13.06 9.02
C ASN A 2 19.27 -11.82 9.15
N SER A 3 19.12 -11.07 8.06
CA SER A 3 18.28 -9.86 8.04
C SER A 3 16.83 -10.15 8.47
N SER A 4 16.29 -11.30 8.09
CA SER A 4 14.98 -11.84 8.53
C SER A 4 14.82 -11.92 10.05
N ASP A 5 15.87 -12.32 10.79
CA ASP A 5 15.83 -12.40 12.25
C ASP A 5 15.76 -11.02 12.90
N THR A 6 16.34 -10.01 12.25
CA THR A 6 16.35 -8.62 12.72
C THR A 6 14.97 -7.97 12.53
N TYR A 7 14.34 -8.16 11.36
CA TYR A 7 12.99 -7.64 11.09
C TYR A 7 11.95 -8.29 12.00
N ARG A 8 11.98 -9.62 12.13
CA ARG A 8 11.04 -10.35 12.98
C ARG A 8 11.19 -9.96 14.46
N LYS A 9 12.43 -9.76 14.96
CA LYS A 9 12.67 -9.26 16.32
C LYS A 9 12.18 -7.82 16.53
N LYS A 10 12.37 -6.94 15.54
CA LYS A 10 11.88 -5.55 15.58
C LYS A 10 10.36 -5.47 15.58
N ILE A 11 9.69 -6.24 14.72
CA ILE A 11 8.23 -6.34 14.72
C ILE A 11 7.71 -7.02 15.98
N GLN A 12 8.35 -8.08 16.49
CA GLN A 12 7.98 -8.65 17.78
C GLN A 12 8.12 -7.66 18.94
N ARG A 13 9.12 -6.76 18.90
CA ARG A 13 9.25 -5.68 19.88
C ARG A 13 8.09 -4.70 19.78
N VAL A 14 7.67 -4.34 18.56
CA VAL A 14 6.51 -3.48 18.33
C VAL A 14 5.21 -4.17 18.78
N LEU A 15 5.00 -5.45 18.44
CA LEU A 15 3.81 -6.20 18.85
C LEU A 15 3.71 -6.25 20.38
N ARG A 16 4.81 -6.54 21.08
CA ARG A 16 4.86 -6.48 22.55
C ARG A 16 4.60 -5.07 23.09
N TYR A 17 5.14 -4.05 22.43
CA TYR A 17 4.91 -2.65 22.82
C TYR A 17 3.43 -2.26 22.69
N ILE A 18 2.79 -2.63 21.58
CA ILE A 18 1.35 -2.47 21.33
C ILE A 18 0.53 -3.24 22.37
N GLU A 19 0.94 -4.45 22.73
CA GLU A 19 0.23 -5.25 23.75
C GLU A 19 0.33 -4.63 25.16
N GLN A 20 1.47 -4.01 25.47
CA GLN A 20 1.77 -3.39 26.76
C GLN A 20 1.22 -1.96 26.93
N HIS A 21 1.03 -1.22 25.83
CA HIS A 21 0.61 0.20 25.85
C HIS A 21 -0.65 0.45 25.01
N PRO A 22 -1.73 -0.33 25.16
CA PRO A 22 -2.95 -0.31 24.33
C PRO A 22 -3.65 1.06 24.20
N ASP A 23 -3.56 1.87 25.24
CA ASP A 23 -4.33 3.11 25.41
C ASP A 23 -3.52 4.34 24.97
N GLU A 24 -2.23 4.14 24.65
CA GLU A 24 -1.31 5.16 24.13
C GLU A 24 -1.11 5.04 22.60
N ILE A 25 -1.87 4.16 21.94
CA ILE A 25 -1.62 3.79 20.55
C ILE A 25 -2.48 4.60 19.60
N THR A 26 -1.87 5.54 18.90
CA THR A 26 -2.43 6.03 17.63
C THR A 26 -1.39 6.53 16.64
N ASP A 27 -0.18 6.83 17.10
CA ASP A 27 0.81 7.42 16.23
C ASP A 27 1.72 6.38 15.56
N LEU A 28 1.54 6.23 14.24
CA LEU A 28 2.39 5.43 13.38
C LEU A 28 3.86 5.80 13.54
N ASP A 29 4.17 7.08 13.76
CA ASP A 29 5.54 7.57 13.92
C ASP A 29 6.16 7.02 15.21
N THR A 30 5.36 6.89 16.28
CA THR A 30 5.79 6.29 17.55
C THR A 30 6.14 4.82 17.38
N LEU A 31 5.27 4.04 16.72
CA LEU A 31 5.53 2.61 16.50
C LEU A 31 6.70 2.38 15.55
N ALA A 32 6.88 3.25 14.57
CA ALA A 32 8.02 3.23 13.68
C ALA A 32 9.35 3.54 14.39
N ARG A 33 9.34 4.51 15.31
CA ARG A 33 10.49 4.75 16.22
C ARG A 33 10.80 3.53 17.07
N VAL A 34 9.79 2.85 17.62
CA VAL A 34 9.97 1.59 18.37
C VAL A 34 10.53 0.48 17.49
N ALA A 35 10.34 0.52 16.17
CA ALA A 35 10.94 -0.43 15.24
C ALA A 35 12.33 0.00 14.70
N HIS A 36 12.76 1.25 14.96
CA HIS A 36 13.86 1.91 14.25
C HIS A 36 13.69 1.88 12.72
N PHE A 37 12.47 2.20 12.27
CA PHE A 37 12.13 2.36 10.86
C PHE A 37 11.53 3.74 10.64
N SER A 38 11.55 4.20 9.39
CA SER A 38 10.66 5.28 9.00
C SER A 38 9.20 4.82 9.11
N PRO A 39 8.24 5.73 9.35
CA PRO A 39 6.81 5.41 9.48
C PRO A 39 6.27 4.55 8.33
N PHE A 40 6.70 4.91 7.13
CA PHE A 40 6.37 4.21 5.89
C PHE A 40 6.93 2.78 5.83
N HIS A 41 8.23 2.63 6.11
CA HIS A 41 8.92 1.34 6.04
C HIS A 41 8.43 0.40 7.14
N PHE A 42 8.17 0.94 8.33
CA PHE A 42 7.55 0.23 9.45
C PHE A 42 6.20 -0.35 9.04
N HIS A 43 5.33 0.45 8.45
CA HIS A 43 3.99 0.02 8.06
C HIS A 43 4.03 -1.16 7.08
N ARG A 44 4.82 -1.05 6.00
CA ARG A 44 4.95 -2.11 4.98
C ARG A 44 5.49 -3.42 5.54
N ILE A 45 6.51 -3.34 6.39
CA ILE A 45 7.07 -4.54 7.05
C ILE A 45 6.06 -5.14 8.02
N PHE A 46 5.38 -4.31 8.80
CA PHE A 46 4.36 -4.78 9.73
C PHE A 46 3.25 -5.51 8.99
N THR A 47 2.66 -4.91 7.96
CA THR A 47 1.58 -5.56 7.19
C THR A 47 2.05 -6.79 6.45
N GLY A 48 3.25 -6.77 5.86
CA GLY A 48 3.84 -7.93 5.18
C GLY A 48 4.11 -9.11 6.13
N LEU A 49 4.51 -8.85 7.38
CA LEU A 49 4.80 -9.90 8.37
C LEU A 49 3.59 -10.33 9.22
N VAL A 50 2.66 -9.42 9.49
CA VAL A 50 1.51 -9.63 10.41
C VAL A 50 0.22 -9.95 9.64
N GLY A 51 0.15 -9.60 8.35
CA GLY A 51 -1.02 -9.89 7.49
C GLY A 51 -2.19 -8.92 7.68
N GLU A 52 -2.03 -7.86 8.47
CA GLU A 52 -2.99 -6.77 8.61
C GLU A 52 -2.27 -5.46 8.94
N SER A 53 -2.93 -4.33 8.73
CA SER A 53 -2.34 -3.02 9.04
C SER A 53 -2.15 -2.81 10.54
N VAL A 54 -1.21 -1.94 10.90
CA VAL A 54 -1.00 -1.54 12.30
C VAL A 54 -2.29 -1.02 12.92
N ALA A 55 -3.01 -0.15 12.20
CA ALA A 55 -4.27 0.39 12.66
C ALA A 55 -5.37 -0.68 12.76
N ALA A 56 -5.42 -1.65 11.84
CA ALA A 56 -6.35 -2.78 11.95
C ALA A 56 -6.00 -3.71 13.10
N TYR A 57 -4.72 -3.99 13.32
CA TYR A 57 -4.21 -4.79 14.44
C TYR A 57 -4.57 -4.15 15.77
N VAL A 58 -4.31 -2.84 15.91
CA VAL A 58 -4.66 -2.05 17.10
C VAL A 58 -6.18 -2.03 17.30
N ARG A 59 -6.96 -1.67 16.28
CA ARG A 59 -8.43 -1.71 16.37
C ARG A 59 -8.95 -3.09 16.76
N ARG A 60 -8.38 -4.17 16.21
CA ARG A 60 -8.75 -5.55 16.55
C ARG A 60 -8.45 -5.86 18.01
N LEU A 61 -7.25 -5.52 18.50
CA LEU A 61 -6.89 -5.70 19.92
C LEU A 61 -7.77 -4.87 20.85
N THR A 62 -8.03 -3.61 20.51
CA THR A 62 -8.90 -2.70 21.26
C THR A 62 -10.33 -3.26 21.33
N LEU A 63 -10.88 -3.71 20.21
CA LEU A 63 -12.21 -4.32 20.15
C LEU A 63 -12.27 -5.68 20.88
N GLN A 64 -11.20 -6.48 20.83
CA GLN A 64 -11.08 -7.73 21.59
C GLN A 64 -11.06 -7.48 23.11
N ARG A 65 -10.36 -6.45 23.58
CA ARG A 65 -10.36 -6.05 25.00
C ARG A 65 -11.72 -5.53 25.43
N ALA A 66 -12.35 -4.69 24.60
CA ALA A 66 -13.71 -4.23 24.84
C ALA A 66 -14.70 -5.41 24.93
N ALA A 67 -14.55 -6.41 24.06
CA ALA A 67 -15.35 -7.63 24.11
C ALA A 67 -15.14 -8.41 25.43
N SER A 68 -13.90 -8.60 25.87
CA SER A 68 -13.60 -9.22 27.17
C SER A 68 -14.24 -8.46 28.34
N ARG A 69 -14.15 -7.13 28.35
CA ARG A 69 -14.79 -6.30 29.39
C ARG A 69 -16.32 -6.40 29.34
N LEU A 70 -16.90 -6.42 28.15
CA LEU A 70 -18.34 -6.62 27.98
C LEU A 70 -18.81 -7.98 28.51
N SER A 71 -17.97 -9.02 28.42
CA SER A 71 -18.26 -10.38 28.91
C SER A 71 -18.04 -10.56 30.41
N TYR A 72 -17.04 -9.92 31.00
CA TYR A 72 -16.59 -10.21 32.37
C TYR A 72 -16.77 -9.06 33.36
N SER A 73 -17.21 -7.88 32.93
CA SER A 73 -17.43 -6.71 33.79
C SER A 73 -18.86 -6.15 33.69
N ARG A 74 -19.24 -5.36 34.71
CA ARG A 74 -20.52 -4.63 34.76
C ARG A 74 -20.38 -3.16 34.35
N GLU A 75 -19.23 -2.77 33.79
CA GLU A 75 -18.93 -1.40 33.39
C GLU A 75 -19.92 -0.90 32.34
N ARG A 76 -20.20 0.40 32.25
CA ARG A 76 -21.15 0.89 31.25
C ARG A 76 -20.53 0.75 29.86
N ILE A 77 -21.34 0.38 28.87
CA ILE A 77 -20.89 0.20 27.48
C ILE A 77 -20.30 1.50 26.94
N THR A 78 -20.83 2.65 27.36
CA THR A 78 -20.29 3.98 27.05
C THR A 78 -18.87 4.18 27.55
N ASP A 79 -18.58 3.73 28.77
CA ASP A 79 -17.26 3.91 29.38
C ASP A 79 -16.23 3.01 28.66
N ILE A 80 -16.61 1.76 28.39
CA ILE A 80 -15.82 0.83 27.58
C ILE A 80 -15.55 1.40 26.17
N ALA A 81 -16.53 2.08 25.57
CA ALA A 81 -16.38 2.69 24.25
C ALA A 81 -15.37 3.85 24.26
N PHE A 82 -15.46 4.76 25.24
CA PHE A 82 -14.54 5.89 25.35
C PHE A 82 -13.12 5.45 25.69
N GLU A 83 -12.97 4.48 26.60
CA GLU A 83 -11.66 3.90 26.91
C GLU A 83 -11.07 3.11 25.74
N ALA A 84 -11.92 2.58 24.85
CA ALA A 84 -11.49 2.00 23.58
C ALA A 84 -11.12 3.06 22.51
N GLY A 85 -11.07 4.35 22.87
CA GLY A 85 -10.66 5.44 21.99
C GLY A 85 -11.72 5.90 20.98
N TYR A 86 -13.00 5.57 21.20
CA TYR A 86 -14.09 6.03 20.33
C TYR A 86 -14.73 7.31 20.86
N GLU A 87 -14.86 8.32 20.00
CA GLU A 87 -15.48 9.60 20.35
C GLU A 87 -17.00 9.52 20.58
N SER A 88 -17.64 8.41 20.19
CA SER A 88 -19.07 8.19 20.43
C SER A 88 -19.42 6.71 20.56
N LEU A 89 -20.49 6.44 21.33
CA LEU A 89 -21.06 5.09 21.48
C LEU A 89 -21.54 4.52 20.13
N GLU A 90 -22.02 5.37 19.22
CA GLU A 90 -22.47 4.96 17.90
C GLU A 90 -21.32 4.46 17.03
N ALA A 91 -20.19 5.18 17.04
CA ALA A 91 -18.98 4.79 16.31
C ALA A 91 -18.45 3.45 16.84
N PHE A 92 -18.38 3.30 18.17
CA PHE A 92 -18.00 2.04 18.81
C PHE A 92 -18.96 0.91 18.43
N THR A 93 -20.27 1.14 18.50
CA THR A 93 -21.29 0.10 18.20
C THR A 93 -21.19 -0.38 16.76
N ARG A 94 -20.97 0.52 15.79
CA ARG A 94 -20.74 0.15 14.38
C ARG A 94 -19.48 -0.70 14.23
N ALA A 95 -18.36 -0.26 14.80
CA ALA A 95 -17.09 -0.98 14.72
C ALA A 95 -17.14 -2.35 15.41
N PHE A 96 -17.76 -2.42 16.59
CA PHE A 96 -17.94 -3.65 17.34
C PHE A 96 -18.84 -4.64 16.60
N ARG A 97 -19.96 -4.17 16.02
CA ARG A 97 -20.83 -5.01 15.20
C ARG A 97 -20.14 -5.51 13.93
N ALA A 98 -19.30 -4.68 13.30
CA ALA A 98 -18.51 -5.11 12.16
C ALA A 98 -17.51 -6.22 12.54
N ALA A 99 -16.91 -6.14 13.74
CA ALA A 99 -15.92 -7.12 14.20
C ALA A 99 -16.53 -8.43 14.77
N PHE A 100 -17.65 -8.34 15.49
CA PHE A 100 -18.24 -9.47 16.24
C PHE A 100 -19.63 -9.90 15.75
N GLY A 101 -20.16 -9.27 14.70
CA GLY A 101 -21.47 -9.59 14.09
C GLY A 101 -22.69 -9.13 14.91
N VAL A 102 -22.53 -8.79 16.18
CA VAL A 102 -23.61 -8.36 17.10
C VAL A 102 -23.28 -7.03 17.79
N SER A 103 -24.31 -6.36 18.34
CA SER A 103 -24.09 -5.13 19.11
C SER A 103 -23.39 -5.43 20.45
N PRO A 104 -22.67 -4.45 21.04
CA PRO A 104 -22.05 -4.61 22.37
C PRO A 104 -23.03 -5.02 23.47
N SER A 105 -24.25 -4.47 23.44
CA SER A 105 -25.31 -4.77 24.40
C SER A 105 -25.79 -6.22 24.31
N ARG A 106 -25.94 -6.72 23.09
CA ARG A 106 -26.31 -8.11 22.83
C ARG A 106 -25.18 -9.06 23.22
N TYR A 107 -23.95 -8.72 22.83
CA TYR A 107 -22.74 -9.48 23.17
C TYR A 107 -22.58 -9.70 24.69
N ARG A 108 -22.83 -8.66 25.49
CA ARG A 108 -22.85 -8.74 26.96
C ARG A 108 -23.95 -9.66 27.50
N LYS A 109 -25.19 -9.51 26.98
CA LYS A 109 -26.34 -10.29 27.44
C LYS A 109 -26.17 -11.79 27.18
N GLU A 110 -25.46 -12.14 26.11
CA GLU A 110 -25.22 -13.51 25.66
C GLU A 110 -23.92 -14.12 26.21
N GLY A 111 -23.24 -13.44 27.15
CA GLY A 111 -22.09 -13.99 27.88
C GLY A 111 -20.83 -14.22 27.03
N GLY A 112 -20.69 -13.55 25.88
CA GLY A 112 -19.53 -13.71 24.99
C GLY A 112 -19.49 -15.00 24.17
N SER A 113 -20.58 -15.78 24.14
CA SER A 113 -20.64 -17.06 23.42
C SER A 113 -21.16 -16.91 21.98
N LEU A 114 -20.53 -16.08 21.16
CA LEU A 114 -20.74 -16.04 19.70
C LEU A 114 -19.40 -15.79 19.01
N THR A 115 -18.74 -16.88 18.61
CA THR A 115 -17.44 -16.85 17.93
C THR A 115 -17.58 -17.13 16.42
N PHE A 116 -16.87 -16.29 15.65
CA PHE A 116 -16.42 -16.46 14.26
C PHE A 116 -17.45 -16.48 13.14
N SER A 117 -17.98 -15.31 12.81
CA SER A 117 -18.39 -14.89 11.46
C SER A 117 -18.43 -13.37 11.53
N VAL A 118 -17.55 -12.59 10.89
CA VAL A 118 -17.58 -12.24 9.46
C VAL A 118 -16.24 -11.57 9.10
N ARG A 119 -15.47 -12.12 8.15
CA ARG A 119 -14.55 -11.35 7.28
C ARG A 119 -15.00 -11.62 5.84
N LYS A 120 -15.84 -10.75 5.30
CA LYS A 120 -16.12 -10.66 3.86
C LYS A 120 -15.41 -9.40 3.37
N GLU A 121 -14.64 -9.55 2.30
CA GLU A 121 -13.66 -8.60 1.70
C GLU A 121 -12.20 -8.87 2.08
N ILE A 122 -11.78 -10.13 1.90
CA ILE A 122 -10.39 -10.45 1.58
C ILE A 122 -10.41 -10.82 0.10
N ALA A 123 -9.49 -10.26 -0.71
CA ALA A 123 -9.23 -10.81 -2.03
C ALA A 123 -9.03 -12.34 -1.89
N PRO A 124 -9.65 -13.18 -2.74
CA PRO A 124 -9.60 -14.63 -2.56
C PRO A 124 -8.17 -15.16 -2.43
N TYR A 125 -7.20 -14.44 -3.02
CA TYR A 125 -5.78 -14.67 -2.89
C TYR A 125 -5.09 -13.41 -2.33
N PRO A 126 -4.78 -13.34 -1.03
CA PRO A 126 -4.16 -12.17 -0.43
C PRO A 126 -2.71 -11.97 -0.89
N PHE A 127 -2.06 -13.02 -1.39
CA PHE A 127 -0.71 -12.99 -1.96
C PHE A 127 -0.74 -13.56 -3.38
N TYR A 128 0.10 -13.02 -4.27
CA TYR A 128 0.21 -13.44 -5.67
C TYR A 128 0.48 -14.94 -5.81
N HIS A 129 1.45 -15.49 -5.07
CA HIS A 129 1.82 -16.91 -5.13
C HIS A 129 0.72 -17.86 -4.63
N THR A 130 -0.31 -17.37 -3.92
CA THR A 130 -1.42 -18.20 -3.45
C THR A 130 -2.50 -18.42 -4.51
N ASN A 131 -2.46 -17.64 -5.61
CA ASN A 131 -3.37 -17.84 -6.73
C ASN A 131 -2.83 -18.97 -7.63
N PRO A 132 -3.51 -20.13 -7.73
CA PRO A 132 -3.03 -21.25 -8.55
C PRO A 132 -3.13 -20.98 -10.06
N GLU A 133 -3.83 -19.92 -10.47
CA GLU A 133 -4.06 -19.57 -11.88
C GLU A 133 -2.98 -18.64 -12.45
N VAL A 134 -2.09 -18.11 -11.61
CA VAL A 134 -1.01 -17.22 -12.04
C VAL A 134 0.33 -17.95 -12.10
N SER A 135 1.20 -17.50 -13.00
CA SER A 135 2.57 -18.00 -13.05
C SER A 135 3.34 -17.63 -11.77
N PRO A 136 4.33 -18.43 -11.36
CA PRO A 136 5.17 -18.08 -10.22
C PRO A 136 5.82 -16.70 -10.40
N MET A 137 5.92 -15.95 -9.30
CA MET A 137 6.54 -14.64 -9.29
C MET A 137 8.05 -14.75 -9.51
N GLU A 138 8.55 -14.28 -10.66
CA GLU A 138 9.98 -14.22 -10.94
C GLU A 138 10.49 -12.79 -10.72
N VAL A 139 11.32 -12.60 -9.69
CA VAL A 139 11.90 -11.29 -9.38
C VAL A 139 13.29 -11.19 -9.96
N GLN A 140 13.50 -10.16 -10.79
CA GLN A 140 14.78 -9.85 -11.42
C GLN A 140 15.37 -8.59 -10.81
N ILE A 141 16.69 -8.53 -10.67
CA ILE A 141 17.37 -7.29 -10.27
C ILE A 141 17.84 -6.59 -11.54
N LYS A 142 17.35 -5.36 -11.77
CA LYS A 142 17.70 -4.55 -12.95
C LYS A 142 18.28 -3.21 -12.52
N THR A 143 19.28 -2.71 -13.25
CA THR A 143 19.67 -1.30 -13.17
C THR A 143 18.77 -0.51 -14.11
N VAL A 144 18.07 0.48 -13.57
CA VAL A 144 17.13 1.31 -14.32
C VAL A 144 17.70 2.72 -14.42
N GLU A 145 17.84 3.22 -15.65
CA GLU A 145 18.22 4.60 -15.88
C GLU A 145 17.09 5.55 -15.46
N PRO A 146 17.39 6.74 -14.92
CA PRO A 146 16.37 7.72 -14.60
C PRO A 146 15.70 8.25 -15.88
N VAL A 147 14.37 8.20 -15.93
CA VAL A 147 13.58 8.66 -17.07
C VAL A 147 12.73 9.86 -16.65
N LEU A 148 12.84 10.97 -17.39
CA LEU A 148 11.99 12.13 -17.20
C LEU A 148 10.57 11.82 -17.72
N VAL A 149 9.58 12.05 -16.86
CA VAL A 149 8.16 11.87 -17.19
C VAL A 149 7.38 13.15 -16.91
N ALA A 150 6.34 13.37 -17.71
CA ALA A 150 5.27 14.31 -17.38
C ALA A 150 4.16 13.57 -16.65
N ALA A 151 3.60 14.19 -15.62
CA ALA A 151 2.71 13.53 -14.68
C ALA A 151 1.52 14.40 -14.28
N LEU A 152 0.40 13.74 -13.98
CA LEU A 152 -0.73 14.31 -13.25
C LEU A 152 -0.98 13.52 -11.97
N ARG A 153 -1.42 14.22 -10.91
CA ARG A 153 -1.83 13.61 -9.65
C ARG A 153 -3.30 13.21 -9.71
N HIS A 154 -3.57 11.94 -9.51
CA HIS A 154 -4.89 11.42 -9.15
C HIS A 154 -5.00 11.29 -7.63
N VAL A 155 -6.17 11.64 -7.08
CA VAL A 155 -6.52 11.39 -5.68
C VAL A 155 -7.87 10.70 -5.63
N GLY A 156 -7.89 9.46 -5.15
CA GLY A 156 -9.05 8.60 -5.15
C GLY A 156 -8.66 7.13 -5.31
N PRO A 157 -9.65 6.23 -5.45
CA PRO A 157 -9.40 4.81 -5.66
C PRO A 157 -8.50 4.61 -6.88
N TYR A 158 -7.53 3.69 -6.81
CA TYR A 158 -6.56 3.48 -7.89
C TYR A 158 -7.25 3.02 -9.18
N GLU A 159 -8.29 2.20 -9.06
CA GLU A 159 -9.15 1.75 -10.16
C GLU A 159 -9.91 2.90 -10.86
N ALA A 160 -9.99 4.07 -10.23
CA ALA A 160 -10.67 5.26 -10.76
C ALA A 160 -9.70 6.29 -11.38
N CYS A 161 -8.44 5.92 -11.64
CA CYS A 161 -7.44 6.85 -12.20
C CYS A 161 -7.60 7.13 -13.71
N GLY A 162 -8.48 6.43 -14.42
CA GLY A 162 -8.69 6.55 -15.88
C GLY A 162 -8.80 8.01 -16.39
N PRO A 163 -9.63 8.88 -15.80
CA PRO A 163 -9.75 10.26 -16.23
C PRO A 163 -8.44 11.07 -16.12
N ALA A 164 -7.55 10.73 -15.18
CA ALA A 164 -6.26 11.39 -15.08
C ALA A 164 -5.32 11.01 -16.24
N TRP A 165 -5.38 9.76 -16.71
CA TRP A 165 -4.66 9.31 -17.91
C TRP A 165 -5.17 10.01 -19.17
N GLU A 166 -6.50 10.05 -19.36
CA GLU A 166 -7.13 10.77 -20.48
C GLU A 166 -6.72 12.24 -20.48
N ARG A 167 -6.80 12.89 -19.31
CA ARG A 167 -6.41 14.30 -19.15
C ARG A 167 -4.93 14.54 -19.46
N LEU A 168 -4.04 13.65 -19.02
CA LEU A 168 -2.61 13.76 -19.32
C LEU A 168 -2.35 13.66 -20.84
N HIS A 169 -3.04 12.75 -21.53
CA HIS A 169 -2.99 12.63 -22.98
C HIS A 169 -3.52 13.90 -23.68
N GLU A 170 -4.64 14.46 -23.23
CA GLU A 170 -5.21 15.70 -23.78
C GLU A 170 -4.26 16.90 -23.67
N ILE A 171 -3.45 16.96 -22.61
CA ILE A 171 -2.47 18.03 -22.42
C ILE A 171 -1.26 17.82 -23.35
N LEU A 172 -0.70 16.60 -23.41
CA LEU A 172 0.57 16.34 -24.10
C LEU A 172 0.42 16.19 -25.61
N HIS A 173 -0.67 15.59 -26.09
CA HIS A 173 -0.82 15.24 -27.51
C HIS A 173 -0.87 16.48 -28.43
N PRO A 174 -1.71 17.51 -28.17
CA PRO A 174 -1.75 18.71 -29.01
C PRO A 174 -0.46 19.54 -28.95
N ALA A 175 0.30 19.42 -27.85
CA ALA A 175 1.58 20.10 -27.65
C ALA A 175 2.76 19.40 -28.35
N GLY A 176 2.55 18.24 -28.98
CA GLY A 176 3.62 17.45 -29.59
C GLY A 176 4.58 16.83 -28.58
N LEU A 177 4.18 16.72 -27.30
CA LEU A 177 4.96 16.16 -26.20
C LEU A 177 4.60 14.70 -25.89
N TRP A 178 4.00 14.01 -26.85
CA TRP A 178 3.66 12.59 -26.77
C TRP A 178 4.10 11.88 -28.05
N THR A 179 4.51 10.61 -27.92
CA THR A 179 4.79 9.73 -29.05
C THR A 179 4.15 8.36 -28.83
N LYS A 180 3.94 7.61 -29.90
CA LYS A 180 3.43 6.23 -29.83
C LYS A 180 4.33 5.27 -29.02
N ASP A 181 5.60 5.60 -28.88
CA ASP A 181 6.58 4.79 -28.16
C ASP A 181 6.68 5.23 -26.68
N ALA A 182 5.81 6.15 -26.25
CA ALA A 182 5.77 6.60 -24.87
C ALA A 182 5.36 5.46 -23.93
N VAL A 183 6.10 5.32 -22.84
CA VAL A 183 5.80 4.34 -21.79
C VAL A 183 4.95 5.02 -20.72
N ALA A 184 3.89 4.34 -20.29
CA ALA A 184 3.05 4.74 -19.18
C ALA A 184 3.61 4.22 -17.86
N TYR A 185 3.75 5.11 -16.88
CA TYR A 185 4.19 4.77 -15.52
C TYR A 185 3.17 5.17 -14.46
N GLY A 186 2.97 4.31 -13.48
CA GLY A 186 2.12 4.57 -12.31
C GLY A 186 2.97 4.64 -11.04
N ILE A 187 2.86 5.73 -10.27
CA ILE A 187 3.51 5.85 -8.96
C ILE A 187 2.44 5.88 -7.88
N SER A 188 2.29 4.75 -7.18
CA SER A 188 1.33 4.58 -6.10
C SER A 188 1.97 4.97 -4.75
N TYR A 189 1.49 6.05 -4.15
CA TYR A 189 2.06 6.60 -2.91
C TYR A 189 1.51 5.96 -1.64
N ASP A 190 0.32 5.38 -1.72
CA ASP A 190 -0.48 4.99 -0.57
C ASP A 190 -0.89 3.52 -0.68
N ASP A 191 -1.04 2.85 0.46
CA ASP A 191 -1.47 1.45 0.50
C ASP A 191 -3.00 1.40 0.58
N PRO A 192 -3.71 0.83 -0.43
CA PRO A 192 -5.17 0.83 -0.47
C PRO A 192 -5.81 -0.01 0.66
N ASP A 193 -5.05 -0.86 1.37
CA ASP A 193 -5.54 -1.58 2.55
C ASP A 193 -5.74 -0.66 3.76
N THR A 194 -5.12 0.53 3.75
CA THR A 194 -4.94 1.35 4.96
C THR A 194 -5.28 2.80 4.75
N THR A 195 -5.07 3.30 3.54
CA THR A 195 -5.51 4.61 3.12
C THR A 195 -6.93 4.48 2.60
N PRO A 196 -7.89 5.28 3.13
CA PRO A 196 -9.24 5.30 2.58
C PRO A 196 -9.20 5.52 1.07
N ALA A 197 -10.03 4.82 0.31
CA ALA A 197 -9.97 4.85 -1.15
C ALA A 197 -9.99 6.29 -1.71
N GLY A 198 -10.82 7.18 -1.17
CA GLY A 198 -10.88 8.61 -1.55
C GLY A 198 -9.65 9.47 -1.18
N LYS A 199 -8.62 8.89 -0.57
CA LYS A 199 -7.37 9.56 -0.16
C LYS A 199 -6.11 8.93 -0.77
N CYS A 200 -6.24 7.83 -1.50
CA CYS A 200 -5.10 7.21 -2.17
C CYS A 200 -4.61 8.14 -3.27
N ARG A 201 -3.30 8.31 -3.39
CA ARG A 201 -2.68 9.17 -4.39
C ARG A 201 -1.87 8.34 -5.37
N MET A 202 -2.03 8.69 -6.64
CA MET A 202 -1.27 8.14 -7.75
C MET A 202 -0.73 9.29 -8.59
N ASP A 203 0.52 9.19 -9.03
CA ASP A 203 0.92 9.94 -10.22
C ASP A 203 0.77 9.03 -11.44
N VAL A 204 -0.01 9.49 -12.40
CA VAL A 204 -0.07 8.90 -13.74
C VAL A 204 0.93 9.64 -14.60
N CYS A 205 1.80 8.90 -15.28
CA CYS A 205 3.00 9.45 -15.91
C CYS A 205 3.16 8.93 -17.33
N LEU A 206 3.60 9.81 -18.24
CA LEU A 206 4.02 9.44 -19.60
C LEU A 206 5.44 9.92 -19.85
N THR A 207 6.26 9.09 -20.51
CA THR A 207 7.58 9.51 -20.98
C THR A 207 7.46 10.59 -22.05
N LEU A 208 8.39 11.53 -22.03
CA LEU A 208 8.48 12.60 -23.01
C LEU A 208 9.33 12.16 -24.23
N PRO A 209 9.15 12.78 -25.40
CA PRO A 209 10.00 12.57 -26.57
C PRO A 209 11.49 12.83 -26.26
N GLY A 210 12.38 12.20 -27.02
CA GLY A 210 13.82 12.43 -26.89
C GLY A 210 14.21 13.89 -27.12
N GLY A 211 15.15 14.40 -26.31
CA GLY A 211 15.62 15.78 -26.37
C GLY A 211 14.77 16.78 -25.58
N ILE A 212 13.67 16.33 -24.96
CA ILE A 212 12.88 17.13 -24.02
C ILE A 212 13.53 17.07 -22.63
N ASP A 213 13.64 18.22 -21.99
CA ASP A 213 14.10 18.38 -20.62
C ASP A 213 13.17 19.30 -19.81
N THR A 214 13.46 19.47 -18.51
CA THR A 214 12.65 20.30 -17.60
C THR A 214 12.62 21.79 -17.96
N ASN A 215 13.50 22.26 -18.85
CA ASN A 215 13.59 23.65 -19.29
C ASN A 215 12.95 23.88 -20.66
N THR A 216 12.42 22.83 -21.29
CA THR A 216 11.78 22.94 -22.61
C THR A 216 10.61 23.93 -22.54
N PRO A 217 10.61 25.01 -23.35
CA PRO A 217 9.66 26.12 -23.18
C PRO A 217 8.18 25.71 -23.20
N GLU A 218 7.84 24.75 -24.07
CA GLU A 218 6.49 24.20 -24.17
C GLU A 218 6.06 23.49 -22.87
N LEU A 219 6.94 22.63 -22.34
CA LEU A 219 6.71 21.89 -21.10
C LEU A 219 6.61 22.81 -19.89
N VAL A 220 7.48 23.83 -19.82
CA VAL A 220 7.42 24.88 -18.78
C VAL A 220 6.09 25.63 -18.86
N ARG A 221 5.66 26.04 -20.06
CA ARG A 221 4.37 26.73 -20.23
C ARG A 221 3.22 25.86 -19.75
N LEU A 222 3.15 24.60 -20.17
CA LEU A 222 2.09 23.68 -19.76
C LEU A 222 2.07 23.47 -18.24
N SER A 223 3.23 23.35 -17.59
CA SER A 223 3.30 23.21 -16.13
C SER A 223 2.83 24.45 -15.36
N GLN A 224 2.81 25.62 -16.00
CA GLN A 224 2.32 26.88 -15.42
C GLN A 224 0.84 27.11 -15.70
N THR A 225 0.31 26.56 -16.78
CA THR A 225 -1.07 26.78 -17.22
C THR A 225 -2.01 25.61 -16.93
N THR A 226 -1.46 24.47 -16.48
CA THR A 226 -2.19 23.25 -16.16
C THR A 226 -1.68 22.66 -14.85
N GLU A 227 -2.33 21.58 -14.42
CA GLU A 227 -1.96 20.74 -13.28
C GLU A 227 -0.74 19.82 -13.55
N LEU A 228 -0.14 19.91 -14.74
CA LEU A 228 1.00 19.09 -15.16
C LEU A 228 2.28 19.45 -14.42
N PHE A 229 3.02 18.42 -14.00
CA PHE A 229 4.36 18.57 -13.46
C PHE A 229 5.29 17.49 -14.03
N THR A 230 6.58 17.62 -13.76
CA THR A 230 7.59 16.66 -14.21
C THR A 230 8.31 16.04 -13.03
N GLN A 231 8.72 14.79 -13.20
CA GLN A 231 9.55 14.07 -12.23
C GLN A 231 10.37 13.00 -12.94
N TYR A 232 11.33 12.41 -12.22
CA TYR A 232 12.09 11.27 -12.70
C TYR A 232 11.56 9.97 -12.07
N VAL A 233 11.43 8.93 -12.88
CA VAL A 233 11.21 7.55 -12.42
C VAL A 233 12.46 6.72 -12.66
N GLY A 234 12.66 5.67 -11.88
CA GLY A 234 13.85 4.81 -11.95
C GLY A 234 15.08 5.41 -11.26
N GLY A 235 16.27 5.02 -11.73
CA GLY A 235 17.56 5.39 -11.15
C GLY A 235 18.12 4.32 -10.21
N GLY A 236 19.18 3.64 -10.65
CA GLY A 236 19.89 2.64 -9.85
C GLY A 236 19.23 1.25 -9.87
N GLU A 237 19.61 0.39 -8.92
CA GLU A 237 19.12 -0.99 -8.86
C GLU A 237 17.68 -1.08 -8.36
N HIS A 238 16.87 -1.89 -9.03
CA HIS A 238 15.48 -2.18 -8.68
C HIS A 238 15.25 -3.70 -8.65
N ALA A 239 14.38 -4.16 -7.75
CA ALA A 239 13.75 -5.46 -7.85
C ALA A 239 12.51 -5.31 -8.74
N CYS A 240 12.49 -6.07 -9.82
CA CYS A 240 11.53 -5.98 -10.90
C CYS A 240 10.74 -7.27 -11.01
N VAL A 241 9.42 -7.17 -11.14
CA VAL A 241 8.56 -8.32 -11.40
C VAL A 241 7.57 -7.98 -12.51
N LEU A 242 7.55 -8.81 -13.55
CA LEU A 242 6.54 -8.73 -14.59
C LEU A 242 5.28 -9.48 -14.14
N VAL A 243 4.18 -8.75 -14.03
CA VAL A 243 2.85 -9.29 -13.75
C VAL A 243 2.09 -9.37 -15.07
N LYS A 244 1.76 -10.60 -15.48
CA LYS A 244 0.81 -10.86 -16.57
C LYS A 244 -0.58 -11.08 -15.98
N GLY A 245 -1.56 -10.33 -16.48
CA GLY A 245 -2.97 -10.44 -16.10
C GLY A 245 -3.56 -9.14 -15.54
N PRO A 246 -4.79 -9.19 -14.99
CA PRO A 246 -5.54 -7.99 -14.64
C PRO A 246 -4.87 -7.19 -13.52
N TYR A 247 -5.10 -5.87 -13.50
CA TYR A 247 -4.52 -4.96 -12.50
C TYR A 247 -4.89 -5.29 -11.05
N THR A 248 -5.93 -6.09 -10.82
CA THR A 248 -6.27 -6.64 -9.50
C THR A 248 -5.18 -7.55 -8.92
N LEU A 249 -4.25 -8.04 -9.75
CA LEU A 249 -3.09 -8.83 -9.33
C LEU A 249 -1.92 -7.99 -8.81
N LEU A 250 -1.89 -6.68 -9.07
CA LEU A 250 -0.78 -5.81 -8.68
C LEU A 250 -0.63 -5.74 -7.16
N HIS A 251 -1.74 -5.56 -6.44
CA HIS A 251 -1.72 -5.48 -4.98
C HIS A 251 -1.25 -6.80 -4.31
N PRO A 252 -1.76 -8.00 -4.69
CA PRO A 252 -1.18 -9.27 -4.28
C PRO A 252 0.31 -9.45 -4.63
N ALA A 253 0.77 -8.90 -5.77
CA ALA A 253 2.19 -8.96 -6.17
C ALA A 253 3.06 -8.11 -5.23
N TYR A 254 2.66 -6.87 -4.94
CA TYR A 254 3.32 -6.04 -3.92
C TYR A 254 3.39 -6.75 -2.56
N ARG A 255 2.29 -7.34 -2.11
CA ARG A 255 2.28 -8.10 -0.84
C ARG A 255 3.26 -9.27 -0.85
N SER A 256 3.41 -9.97 -1.97
CA SER A 256 4.34 -11.11 -2.08
C SER A 256 5.80 -10.65 -2.12
N LEU A 257 6.09 -9.55 -2.82
CA LEU A 257 7.41 -8.93 -2.82
C LEU A 257 7.86 -8.58 -1.39
N PHE A 258 7.02 -7.85 -0.64
CA PHE A 258 7.37 -7.39 0.70
C PHE A 258 7.22 -8.45 1.80
N GLY A 259 6.24 -9.34 1.69
CA GLY A 259 5.95 -10.36 2.69
C GLY A 259 6.83 -11.60 2.59
N GLU A 260 7.34 -11.93 1.39
CA GLU A 260 8.07 -13.18 1.16
C GLU A 260 9.42 -12.99 0.50
N TRP A 261 9.48 -12.31 -0.65
CA TRP A 261 10.70 -12.23 -1.42
C TRP A 261 11.78 -11.41 -0.70
N PHE A 262 11.46 -10.17 -0.27
CA PHE A 262 12.41 -9.31 0.43
C PHE A 262 13.01 -9.98 1.69
N PRO A 263 12.21 -10.57 2.61
CA PRO A 263 12.73 -11.27 3.78
C PRO A 263 13.76 -12.37 3.50
N GLN A 264 13.69 -13.00 2.32
CA GLN A 264 14.51 -14.14 1.93
C GLN A 264 15.63 -13.78 0.93
N SER A 265 15.49 -12.68 0.19
CA SER A 265 16.36 -12.26 -0.92
C SER A 265 17.76 -11.80 -0.50
N GLY A 266 17.95 -11.41 0.77
CA GLY A 266 19.16 -10.70 1.21
C GLY A 266 19.30 -9.28 0.64
N ARG A 267 18.27 -8.76 -0.03
CA ARG A 267 18.15 -7.36 -0.47
C ARG A 267 17.24 -6.58 0.48
N GLU A 268 17.42 -5.27 0.51
CA GLU A 268 16.52 -4.36 1.22
C GLU A 268 15.90 -3.36 0.22
N PRO A 269 14.61 -3.04 0.35
CA PRO A 269 14.00 -1.97 -0.44
C PRO A 269 14.61 -0.63 -0.04
N GLY A 270 14.89 0.19 -1.05
CA GLY A 270 15.39 1.56 -0.92
C GLY A 270 14.32 2.53 -0.43
N ASP A 271 14.74 3.78 -0.21
CA ASP A 271 13.86 4.83 0.32
C ASP A 271 12.98 5.49 -0.76
N GLY A 272 13.20 5.17 -2.04
CA GLY A 272 12.39 5.64 -3.17
C GLY A 272 11.02 4.97 -3.26
N MET A 273 10.13 5.57 -4.05
CA MET A 273 8.81 4.98 -4.34
C MET A 273 8.94 3.84 -5.34
N GLY A 274 8.17 2.78 -5.13
CA GLY A 274 7.96 1.78 -6.17
C GLY A 274 7.07 2.36 -7.27
N PHE A 275 7.24 1.89 -8.49
CA PHE A 275 6.43 2.33 -9.63
C PHE A 275 6.12 1.14 -10.54
N GLU A 276 5.09 1.31 -11.36
CA GLU A 276 4.63 0.35 -12.35
C GLU A 276 4.90 0.89 -13.75
N ALA A 277 5.36 0.04 -14.67
CA ALA A 277 5.35 0.32 -16.11
C ALA A 277 4.24 -0.49 -16.77
N TYR A 278 3.37 0.15 -17.55
CA TYR A 278 2.31 -0.51 -18.31
C TYR A 278 2.75 -0.63 -19.77
N TYR A 279 2.88 -1.86 -20.26
CA TYR A 279 3.44 -2.13 -21.60
C TYR A 279 2.40 -2.26 -22.71
N ASN A 280 1.13 -2.43 -22.36
CA ASN A 280 0.03 -2.51 -23.32
C ASN A 280 -1.20 -1.75 -22.82
N ASP A 281 -2.04 -1.35 -23.78
CA ASP A 281 -3.18 -0.49 -23.52
C ASP A 281 -4.39 -1.31 -23.03
N PRO A 282 -4.95 -1.01 -21.85
CA PRO A 282 -6.13 -1.70 -21.32
C PRO A 282 -7.42 -1.45 -22.10
N GLY A 283 -7.49 -0.42 -22.93
CA GLY A 283 -8.62 -0.18 -23.83
C GLY A 283 -8.65 -1.14 -25.03
N SER A 284 -7.52 -1.74 -25.39
CA SER A 284 -7.36 -2.60 -26.57
C SER A 284 -6.82 -4.00 -26.28
N THR A 285 -6.42 -4.27 -25.03
CA THR A 285 -5.86 -5.56 -24.59
C THR A 285 -6.79 -6.23 -23.57
N PRO A 286 -7.12 -7.53 -23.74
CA PRO A 286 -7.88 -8.28 -22.73
C PRO A 286 -7.17 -8.28 -21.36
N PRO A 287 -7.91 -8.22 -20.23
CA PRO A 287 -7.31 -8.14 -18.89
C PRO A 287 -6.27 -9.23 -18.58
N GLU A 288 -6.49 -10.45 -19.04
CA GLU A 288 -5.61 -11.61 -18.87
C GLU A 288 -4.27 -11.51 -19.64
N GLU A 289 -4.21 -10.64 -20.65
CA GLU A 289 -3.02 -10.40 -21.48
C GLU A 289 -2.32 -9.07 -21.14
N LEU A 290 -2.82 -8.33 -20.14
CA LEU A 290 -2.15 -7.12 -19.67
C LEU A 290 -0.77 -7.43 -19.10
N LEU A 291 0.19 -6.55 -19.41
CA LEU A 291 1.57 -6.66 -18.97
C LEU A 291 1.95 -5.42 -18.18
N THR A 292 2.16 -5.60 -16.88
CA THR A 292 2.62 -4.55 -15.98
C THR A 292 3.89 -5.01 -15.26
N GLU A 293 4.96 -4.23 -15.33
CA GLU A 293 6.16 -4.50 -14.55
C GLU A 293 6.23 -3.59 -13.33
N ILE A 294 6.37 -4.18 -12.14
CA ILE A 294 6.56 -3.46 -10.87
C ILE A 294 8.05 -3.30 -10.62
N PHE A 295 8.47 -2.11 -10.24
CA PHE A 295 9.84 -1.74 -9.91
C PHE A 295 9.91 -1.26 -8.46
N ILE A 296 10.69 -1.95 -7.63
CA ILE A 296 10.97 -1.53 -6.25
C ILE A 296 12.44 -1.12 -6.15
N PRO A 297 12.77 0.13 -5.80
CA PRO A 297 14.16 0.54 -5.63
C PRO A 297 14.84 -0.30 -4.55
N LEU A 298 16.13 -0.58 -4.72
CA LEU A 298 16.94 -1.35 -3.78
C LEU A 298 17.98 -0.46 -3.11
N LYS A 299 18.29 -0.74 -1.84
CA LYS A 299 19.45 -0.13 -1.21
C LYS A 299 20.74 -0.61 -1.88
N PRO A 300 21.76 0.26 -1.98
CA PRO A 300 23.10 -0.16 -2.38
C PRO A 300 23.60 -1.28 -1.46
N ARG A 301 24.33 -2.24 -2.02
CA ARG A 301 25.03 -3.22 -1.20
C ARG A 301 26.07 -2.50 -0.35
N THR A 302 25.94 -2.59 0.97
CA THR A 302 27.02 -2.20 1.87
C THR A 302 28.19 -3.13 1.60
N THR A 303 29.23 -2.66 0.92
CA THR A 303 30.50 -3.37 0.85
C THR A 303 31.03 -3.47 2.27
N ALA A 304 31.12 -4.69 2.81
CA ALA A 304 31.87 -4.92 4.03
C ALA A 304 33.33 -4.58 3.72
N GLY A 305 33.79 -3.46 4.28
CA GLY A 305 35.20 -3.12 4.41
C GLY A 305 35.84 -3.87 5.56
#